data_AF-A0A843H8D5-F1
#
_entry.id   AF-A0A843H8D5-F1
#
_cell.length_a   1.000
_cell.length_b   1.000
_cell.length_c   1.000
_cell.angle_alpha   90.00
_cell.angle_beta   90.00
_cell.angle_gamma   90.00
#
_symmetry.space_group_name_H-M   'P 1'
#
loop_
_entity.id
_entity.type
_entity.pdbx_description
1 polymer ?
#
loop_
_entity_poly.entity_id
_entity_poly.type
_entity_poly.pdbx_seq_one_letter_code
_entity_poly.pdbx_strand_id
1 'polypeptide(L)'
;MEGAQLQNIKGIGDKLSQKIIDELGGEDELNQVIENLDLERLINIDGISQRKAIEIMNQLIGNPAQKFLKSDRAIQLYEEIIEKIVSYSNTSYAKNRILLLAPIKDEEIIEERLNFVMNAKEKVSELPLYELDKLMKHLHEPKQSKPNYDASKAILVESNEDADYLMDLGLNRYYTILTASDSPFFQEELRGYELIYYIYTEGFLDLGDMPNLIMINKDAPIYQLVPEVILDYFKENRDLFERVSKIKAILGEETVLNDIGPILDELESYKTKEVDLDEIVNNEKRYIDRELKERIQNIDLEGDEVLDLLNNALPPKLEEIF
;
A
#
# COMPACT_ATOMS: atom_id res chain seq x y z
N MET A 1 -25.64 24.83 -3.95
CA MET A 1 -25.98 25.42 -2.64
C MET A 1 -25.26 26.76 -2.54
N GLU A 2 -25.89 27.84 -2.08
CA GLU A 2 -25.14 29.08 -1.74
C GLU A 2 -24.07 28.71 -0.71
N GLY A 3 -22.81 29.10 -0.95
CA GLY A 3 -21.65 28.65 -0.19
C GLY A 3 -21.90 28.73 1.31
N ALA A 4 -21.89 27.57 1.97
CA ALA A 4 -22.14 27.49 3.39
C ALA A 4 -21.00 28.23 4.13
N GLN A 5 -21.27 29.45 4.57
CA GLN A 5 -20.25 30.32 5.17
C GLN A 5 -19.79 29.73 6.51
N LEU A 6 -18.62 29.10 6.49
CA LEU A 6 -17.92 28.57 7.67
C LEU A 6 -17.79 29.61 8.80
N GLN A 7 -17.68 30.90 8.44
CA GLN A 7 -17.57 32.03 9.38
C GLN A 7 -18.81 32.21 10.29
N ASN A 8 -19.97 31.69 9.88
CA ASN A 8 -21.18 31.75 10.70
C ASN A 8 -21.19 30.70 11.83
N ILE A 9 -20.20 29.80 11.83
CA ILE A 9 -20.08 28.73 12.82
C ILE A 9 -19.32 29.27 14.03
N LYS A 10 -19.95 29.19 15.20
CA LYS A 10 -19.37 29.66 16.46
C LYS A 10 -17.98 29.04 16.68
N GLY A 11 -16.96 29.88 16.84
CA GLY A 11 -15.57 29.43 17.07
C GLY A 11 -14.80 29.06 15.79
N ILE A 12 -15.35 29.33 14.60
CA ILE A 12 -14.57 29.44 13.36
C ILE A 12 -14.42 30.93 13.05
N GLY A 13 -13.19 31.43 13.12
CA GLY A 13 -12.85 32.75 12.61
C GLY A 13 -12.29 32.66 11.19
N ASP A 14 -12.06 33.81 10.56
CA ASP A 14 -11.59 33.92 9.16
C ASP A 14 -10.34 33.07 8.89
N LYS A 15 -9.39 33.03 9.84
CA LYS A 15 -8.16 32.22 9.72
C LYS A 15 -8.43 30.72 9.63
N LEU A 16 -9.34 30.21 10.46
CA LEU A 16 -9.66 28.78 10.46
C LEU A 16 -10.54 28.44 9.25
N SER A 17 -11.45 29.33 8.86
CA SER A 17 -12.24 29.19 7.64
C SER A 17 -11.33 29.10 6.41
N GLN A 18 -10.36 30.00 6.28
CA GLN A 18 -9.43 29.99 5.15
C GLN A 18 -8.57 28.72 5.15
N LYS A 19 -8.04 28.34 6.33
CA LYS A 19 -7.28 27.08 6.48
C LYS A 19 -8.08 25.86 6.03
N ILE A 20 -9.36 25.78 6.39
CA ILE A 20 -10.24 24.68 5.96
C ILE A 20 -10.38 24.65 4.45
N ILE A 21 -10.63 25.80 3.81
CA ILE A 21 -10.79 25.88 2.36
C ILE A 21 -9.48 25.51 1.65
N ASP A 22 -8.36 26.05 2.12
CA ASP A 22 -7.03 25.83 1.52
C ASP A 22 -6.60 24.36 1.65
N GLU A 23 -6.75 23.73 2.82
CA GLU A 23 -6.36 22.34 3.03
C GLU A 23 -7.28 21.33 2.33
N LEU A 24 -8.57 21.67 2.14
CA LEU A 24 -9.49 20.82 1.39
C LEU A 24 -9.32 20.92 -0.13
N GLY A 25 -8.71 22.01 -0.62
CA GLY A 25 -8.53 22.26 -2.06
C GLY A 25 -9.60 23.17 -2.69
N GLY A 26 -10.34 23.93 -1.88
CA GLY A 26 -11.31 24.92 -2.34
C GLY A 26 -12.74 24.72 -1.81
N GLU A 27 -13.64 25.65 -2.17
CA GLU A 27 -15.04 25.59 -1.75
C GLU A 27 -15.81 24.42 -2.38
N ASP A 28 -15.46 24.04 -3.61
CA ASP A 28 -16.10 22.91 -4.30
C ASP A 28 -15.79 21.58 -3.57
N GLU A 29 -14.56 21.40 -3.12
CA GLU A 29 -14.16 20.25 -2.31
C GLU A 29 -14.84 20.24 -0.94
N LEU A 30 -15.02 21.42 -0.32
CA LEU A 30 -15.81 21.53 0.90
C LEU A 30 -17.27 21.09 0.68
N ASN A 31 -17.90 21.47 -0.44
CA ASN A 31 -19.24 21.02 -0.76
C ASN A 31 -19.31 19.49 -0.94
N GLN A 32 -18.32 18.88 -1.61
CA GLN A 32 -18.24 17.42 -1.72
C GLN A 32 -18.08 16.75 -0.35
N VAL A 33 -17.26 17.31 0.55
CA VAL A 33 -17.11 16.82 1.92
C VAL A 33 -18.44 16.83 2.67
N ILE A 34 -19.23 17.90 2.52
CA ILE A 34 -20.56 18.03 3.12
C ILE A 34 -21.54 17.01 2.53
N GLU A 35 -21.60 16.90 1.21
CA GLU A 35 -22.51 15.99 0.50
C GLU A 35 -22.22 14.52 0.84
N ASN A 36 -20.94 14.14 0.92
CA ASN A 36 -20.51 12.79 1.24
C ASN A 36 -20.50 12.46 2.74
N LEU A 37 -20.76 13.46 3.60
CA LEU A 37 -20.64 13.36 5.06
C LEU A 37 -19.24 12.88 5.51
N ASP A 38 -18.21 13.34 4.80
CA ASP A 38 -16.82 12.91 5.00
C ASP A 38 -16.16 13.68 6.14
N LEU A 39 -16.48 13.27 7.37
CA LEU A 39 -15.97 13.91 8.57
C LEU A 39 -14.44 13.76 8.73
N GLU A 40 -13.84 12.68 8.21
CA GLU A 40 -12.41 12.39 8.36
C GLU A 40 -11.57 13.48 7.69
N ARG A 41 -11.99 13.96 6.51
CA ARG A 41 -11.32 15.10 5.84
C ARG A 41 -11.29 16.36 6.69
N LEU A 42 -12.32 16.62 7.52
CA LEU A 42 -12.32 17.74 8.45
C LEU A 42 -11.47 17.49 9.71
N ILE A 43 -11.42 16.25 10.20
CA ILE A 43 -10.64 15.87 11.39
C ILE A 43 -9.14 15.93 11.12
N ASN A 44 -8.72 15.61 9.89
CA ASN A 44 -7.33 15.62 9.48
C ASN A 44 -6.74 17.05 9.35
N ILE A 45 -7.60 18.09 9.38
CA ILE A 45 -7.17 19.48 9.35
C ILE A 45 -6.60 19.86 10.71
N ASP A 46 -5.37 20.36 10.71
CA ASP A 46 -4.69 20.69 11.96
C ASP A 46 -5.43 21.79 12.74
N GLY A 47 -5.65 21.55 14.04
CA GLY A 47 -6.44 22.40 14.91
C GLY A 47 -7.95 22.10 14.94
N ILE A 48 -8.44 21.10 14.21
CA ILE A 48 -9.83 20.65 14.26
C ILE A 48 -9.93 19.33 15.03
N SER A 49 -10.50 19.38 16.23
CA SER A 49 -10.85 18.15 16.96
C SER A 49 -12.08 17.46 16.35
N GLN A 50 -12.24 16.15 16.59
CA GLN A 50 -13.45 15.40 16.19
C GLN A 50 -14.75 16.09 16.62
N ARG A 51 -14.82 16.54 17.88
CA ARG A 51 -15.99 17.27 18.39
C ARG A 51 -16.24 18.55 17.58
N LYS A 52 -15.18 19.26 17.20
CA LYS A 52 -15.29 20.48 16.40
C LYS A 52 -15.74 20.15 14.99
N ALA A 53 -15.17 19.14 14.34
CA ALA A 53 -15.59 18.68 13.02
C ALA A 53 -17.10 18.33 12.99
N ILE A 54 -17.60 17.64 14.01
CA ILE A 54 -19.04 17.29 14.14
C ILE A 54 -19.90 18.56 14.26
N GLU A 55 -19.46 19.54 15.06
CA GLU A 55 -20.16 20.81 15.18
C GLU A 55 -20.21 21.57 13.85
N ILE A 56 -19.09 21.60 13.13
CA ILE A 56 -18.96 22.23 11.81
C ILE A 56 -19.92 21.57 10.83
N MET A 57 -19.80 20.25 10.66
CA MET A 57 -20.58 19.49 9.68
C MET A 57 -22.08 19.55 9.95
N ASN A 58 -22.51 19.44 11.22
CA ASN A 58 -23.93 19.59 11.57
C ASN A 58 -24.49 20.98 11.24
N GLN A 59 -23.69 22.04 11.37
CA GLN A 59 -24.12 23.38 10.98
C GLN A 59 -24.18 23.55 9.46
N LEU A 60 -23.21 22.99 8.73
CA LEU A 60 -23.15 23.06 7.27
C LEU A 60 -24.29 22.28 6.59
N ILE A 61 -24.68 21.11 7.13
CA ILE A 61 -25.83 20.33 6.64
C ILE A 61 -27.18 20.99 7.02
N GLY A 62 -27.15 22.09 7.78
CA GLY A 62 -28.35 22.77 8.26
C GLY A 62 -29.12 21.95 9.30
N ASN A 63 -28.44 21.03 10.00
CA ASN A 63 -29.03 20.11 10.97
C ASN A 63 -28.58 20.39 12.41
N PRO A 64 -28.89 21.57 12.99
CA PRO A 64 -28.61 21.79 14.40
C PRO A 64 -29.63 21.01 15.23
N ALA A 65 -29.24 19.83 15.72
CA ALA A 65 -30.01 19.07 16.72
C ALA A 65 -30.56 19.97 17.85
N GLN A 66 -29.81 21.03 18.20
CA GLN A 66 -30.18 22.08 19.17
C GLN A 66 -31.48 22.84 18.85
N LYS A 67 -31.88 22.97 17.57
CA LYS A 67 -33.17 23.62 17.22
C LYS A 67 -34.36 22.69 17.45
N PHE A 68 -34.14 21.37 17.43
CA PHE A 68 -35.18 20.37 17.65
C PHE A 68 -35.29 19.98 19.13
N LEU A 69 -34.16 19.70 19.76
CA LEU A 69 -34.07 19.27 21.16
C LEU A 69 -34.23 20.48 22.10
N LYS A 70 -35.42 20.63 22.69
CA LYS A 70 -35.79 21.80 23.50
C LYS A 70 -35.65 21.63 25.03
N SER A 71 -35.42 20.41 25.50
CA SER A 71 -35.29 20.12 26.93
C SER A 71 -34.02 19.32 27.20
N ASP A 72 -33.44 19.50 28.39
CA ASP A 72 -32.27 18.75 28.82
C ASP A 72 -32.52 17.25 28.78
N ARG A 73 -33.75 16.81 29.12
CA ARG A 73 -34.12 15.39 29.04
C ARG A 73 -34.14 14.86 27.61
N ALA A 74 -34.57 15.66 26.64
CA ALA A 74 -34.53 15.26 25.23
C ALA A 74 -33.10 15.18 24.70
N ILE A 75 -32.22 16.09 25.12
CA ILE A 75 -30.80 16.06 24.79
C ILE A 75 -30.15 14.79 25.36
N GLN A 76 -30.37 14.50 26.64
CA GLN A 76 -29.88 13.27 27.28
C GLN A 76 -30.36 12.02 26.56
N LEU A 77 -31.66 11.93 26.24
CA LEU A 77 -32.20 10.76 25.54
C LEU A 77 -31.57 10.59 24.15
N TYR A 78 -31.38 11.69 23.42
CA TYR A 78 -30.67 11.68 22.14
C TYR A 78 -29.24 11.18 22.29
N GLU A 79 -28.47 11.71 23.26
CA GLU A 79 -27.10 11.28 23.54
C GLU A 79 -27.04 9.79 23.89
N GLU A 80 -27.92 9.30 24.78
CA GLU A 80 -28.03 7.89 25.16
C GLU A 80 -28.31 6.97 23.94
N ILE A 81 -29.18 7.41 23.02
CA ILE A 81 -29.48 6.65 21.78
C ILE A 81 -28.26 6.60 20.88
N ILE A 82 -27.62 7.75 20.64
CA ILE A 82 -26.43 7.83 19.78
C ILE A 82 -25.30 6.98 20.34
N GLU A 83 -24.99 7.10 21.64
CA GLU A 83 -23.98 6.28 22.30
C GLU A 83 -24.25 4.78 22.16
N LYS A 84 -25.52 4.37 22.30
CA LYS A 84 -25.92 2.98 22.11
C LYS A 84 -25.65 2.50 20.69
N ILE A 85 -25.96 3.29 19.67
CA ILE A 85 -25.70 2.92 18.27
C ILE A 85 -24.19 2.90 18.00
N VAL A 86 -23.45 3.91 18.46
CA VAL A 86 -21.99 4.00 18.36
C VAL A 86 -21.30 2.77 18.94
N SER A 87 -21.83 2.18 20.02
CA SER A 87 -21.24 0.97 20.63
C SER A 87 -21.17 -0.24 19.70
N TYR A 88 -21.99 -0.29 18.63
CA TYR A 88 -22.00 -1.37 17.64
C TYR A 88 -21.14 -1.07 16.39
N SER A 89 -20.50 0.09 16.34
CA SER A 89 -19.69 0.49 15.18
C SER A 89 -18.23 0.05 15.31
N ASN A 90 -17.70 -0.50 14.22
CA ASN A 90 -16.37 -1.12 14.19
C ASN A 90 -15.26 -0.18 13.69
N THR A 91 -15.59 0.87 12.94
CA THR A 91 -14.62 1.81 12.36
C THR A 91 -14.84 3.24 12.84
N SER A 92 -13.77 4.05 12.87
CA SER A 92 -13.87 5.50 13.14
C SER A 92 -14.79 6.20 12.16
N TYR A 93 -14.71 5.83 10.87
CA TYR A 93 -15.61 6.29 9.83
C TYR A 93 -17.09 6.06 10.17
N ALA A 94 -17.47 4.83 10.57
CA ALA A 94 -18.85 4.53 10.95
C ALA A 94 -19.29 5.29 12.20
N LYS A 95 -18.41 5.39 13.22
CA LYS A 95 -18.65 6.18 14.44
C LYS A 95 -18.97 7.63 14.09
N ASN A 96 -18.13 8.23 13.26
CA ASN A 96 -18.24 9.61 12.82
C ASN A 96 -19.56 9.86 12.10
N ARG A 97 -19.98 8.96 11.20
CA ARG A 97 -21.28 9.08 10.53
C ARG A 97 -22.46 8.94 11.47
N ILE A 98 -22.40 8.05 12.45
CA ILE A 98 -23.46 7.90 13.47
C ILE A 98 -23.59 9.18 14.31
N LEU A 99 -22.47 9.83 14.65
CA LEU A 99 -22.46 11.08 15.42
C LEU A 99 -23.05 12.28 14.67
N LEU A 100 -23.23 12.18 13.35
CA LEU A 100 -23.91 13.17 12.51
C LEU A 100 -25.43 12.92 12.40
N LEU A 101 -25.92 11.80 12.93
CA LEU A 101 -27.37 11.56 12.98
C LEU A 101 -28.01 12.56 13.93
N ALA A 102 -28.95 13.34 13.42
CA ALA A 102 -29.72 14.27 14.22
C ALA A 102 -31.22 14.15 13.94
N PRO A 103 -32.08 14.52 14.91
CA PRO A 103 -33.52 14.46 14.75
C PRO A 103 -34.00 15.34 13.58
N ILE A 104 -34.91 14.81 12.78
CA ILE A 104 -35.52 15.51 11.64
C ILE A 104 -37.01 15.76 11.90
N LYS A 105 -37.60 16.66 11.11
CA LYS A 105 -39.03 17.04 11.21
C LYS A 105 -39.88 16.60 10.02
N ASP A 106 -39.22 16.21 8.94
CA ASP A 106 -39.87 15.85 7.69
C ASP A 106 -40.43 14.43 7.80
N GLU A 107 -41.76 14.31 7.77
CA GLU A 107 -42.45 13.04 7.97
C GLU A 107 -42.16 12.03 6.86
N GLU A 108 -42.02 12.47 5.60
CA GLU A 108 -41.73 11.59 4.47
C GLU A 108 -40.33 10.97 4.62
N ILE A 109 -39.32 11.79 4.97
CA ILE A 109 -37.96 11.31 5.22
C ILE A 109 -37.91 10.39 6.44
N ILE A 110 -38.72 10.66 7.48
CA ILE A 110 -38.83 9.80 8.66
C ILE A 110 -39.37 8.42 8.26
N GLU A 111 -40.45 8.38 7.48
CA GLU A 111 -41.07 7.12 7.04
C GLU A 111 -40.13 6.31 6.15
N GLU A 112 -39.45 6.95 5.20
CA GLU A 112 -38.43 6.31 4.36
C GLU A 112 -37.31 5.67 5.20
N ARG A 113 -36.76 6.43 6.17
CA ARG A 113 -35.69 5.94 7.05
C ARG A 113 -36.17 4.81 7.95
N LEU A 114 -37.40 4.87 8.46
CA LEU A 114 -37.99 3.79 9.26
C LEU A 114 -38.13 2.52 8.44
N ASN A 115 -38.64 2.62 7.21
CA ASN A 115 -38.74 1.49 6.30
C ASN A 115 -37.37 0.89 5.99
N PHE A 116 -36.37 1.73 5.71
CA PHE A 116 -34.98 1.28 5.53
C PHE A 116 -34.46 0.50 6.75
N VAL A 117 -34.63 1.03 7.96
CA VAL A 117 -34.15 0.38 9.20
C VAL A 117 -34.88 -0.93 9.46
N MET A 118 -36.19 -1.00 9.23
CA MET A 118 -36.98 -2.22 9.42
C MET A 118 -36.58 -3.30 8.41
N ASN A 119 -36.40 -2.95 7.14
CA ASN A 119 -35.91 -3.87 6.12
C ASN A 119 -34.47 -4.34 6.44
N ALA A 120 -33.61 -3.44 6.92
CA ALA A 120 -32.26 -3.79 7.34
C ALA A 120 -32.28 -4.77 8.52
N LYS A 121 -33.15 -4.55 9.51
CA LYS A 121 -33.32 -5.44 10.67
C LYS A 121 -33.72 -6.86 10.24
N GLU A 122 -34.66 -6.98 9.30
CA GLU A 122 -35.08 -8.28 8.76
C GLU A 122 -33.90 -8.99 8.08
N LYS A 123 -33.22 -8.32 7.14
CA LYS A 123 -32.04 -8.87 6.45
C LYS A 123 -30.95 -9.31 7.43
N VAL A 124 -30.62 -8.45 8.39
CA VAL A 124 -29.56 -8.71 9.38
C VAL A 124 -29.90 -9.88 10.29
N SER A 125 -31.18 -10.16 10.53
CA SER A 125 -31.61 -11.30 11.36
C SER A 125 -31.29 -12.67 10.74
N GLU A 126 -31.08 -12.73 9.42
CA GLU A 126 -30.75 -13.95 8.68
C GLU A 126 -29.23 -14.15 8.52
N LEU A 127 -28.42 -13.15 8.88
CA LEU A 127 -26.97 -13.17 8.69
C LEU A 127 -26.22 -13.82 9.87
N PRO A 128 -25.04 -14.42 9.62
CA PRO A 128 -24.18 -14.96 10.66
C PRO A 128 -23.47 -13.85 11.47
N LEU A 129 -24.21 -13.23 12.39
CA LEU A 129 -23.76 -12.04 13.14
C LEU A 129 -22.44 -12.23 13.90
N TYR A 130 -22.23 -13.41 14.49
CA TYR A 130 -21.00 -13.68 15.24
C TYR A 130 -19.75 -13.67 14.35
N GLU A 131 -19.87 -14.22 13.14
CA GLU A 131 -18.77 -14.23 12.17
C GLU A 131 -18.51 -12.83 11.61
N LEU A 132 -19.58 -12.11 11.26
CA LEU A 132 -19.49 -10.73 10.79
C LEU A 132 -18.85 -9.81 11.83
N ASP A 133 -19.25 -9.90 13.11
CA ASP A 133 -18.65 -9.10 14.18
C ASP A 133 -17.13 -9.34 14.29
N LYS A 134 -16.69 -10.60 14.19
CA LYS A 134 -15.27 -10.96 14.22
C LYS A 134 -14.51 -10.42 13.01
N LEU A 135 -15.11 -10.45 11.82
CA LEU A 135 -14.50 -9.93 10.60
C LEU A 135 -14.41 -8.39 10.64
N MET A 136 -15.46 -7.73 11.12
CA MET A 136 -15.57 -6.27 11.13
C MET A 136 -14.68 -5.58 12.17
N LYS A 137 -14.41 -6.21 13.32
CA LYS A 137 -13.61 -5.64 14.43
C LYS A 137 -12.21 -5.15 14.05
N HIS A 138 -11.64 -5.67 12.98
CA HIS A 138 -10.30 -5.33 12.51
C HIS A 138 -10.30 -4.59 11.18
N LEU A 139 -11.46 -4.09 10.74
CA LEU A 139 -11.53 -3.25 9.56
C LEU A 139 -10.96 -1.87 9.87
N HIS A 140 -10.13 -1.39 8.97
CA HIS A 140 -9.58 -0.06 8.96
C HIS A 140 -9.46 0.41 7.51
N GLU A 141 -9.12 1.68 7.32
CA GLU A 141 -8.80 2.17 5.99
C GLU A 141 -7.53 1.50 5.45
N PRO A 142 -7.46 1.19 4.16
CA PRO A 142 -6.24 0.66 3.56
C PRO A 142 -5.06 1.60 3.81
N LYS A 143 -3.96 1.04 4.30
CA LYS A 143 -2.74 1.79 4.58
C LYS A 143 -1.96 2.01 3.30
N GLN A 144 -1.42 3.19 3.12
CA GLN A 144 -0.41 3.42 2.09
C GLN A 144 0.87 2.67 2.47
N SER A 145 1.41 1.89 1.55
CA SER A 145 2.68 1.19 1.75
C SER A 145 3.82 2.21 1.81
N LYS A 146 4.83 1.91 2.62
CA LYS A 146 6.07 2.69 2.61
C LYS A 146 6.93 2.17 1.44
N PRO A 147 7.52 3.07 0.65
CA PRO A 147 8.47 2.67 -0.38
C PRO A 147 9.59 1.82 0.20
N ASN A 148 9.88 0.70 -0.44
CA ASN A 148 11.01 -0.15 -0.13
C ASN A 148 12.07 0.05 -1.22
N TYR A 149 13.17 0.70 -0.84
CA TYR A 149 14.24 1.04 -1.78
C TYR A 149 15.05 -0.21 -2.15
N ASP A 150 15.21 -0.44 -3.45
CA ASP A 150 15.96 -1.54 -4.02
C ASP A 150 17.15 -1.00 -4.82
N ALA A 151 18.36 -1.18 -4.27
CA ALA A 151 19.60 -0.70 -4.86
C ALA A 151 20.06 -1.55 -6.06
N SER A 152 19.51 -2.76 -6.24
CA SER A 152 19.86 -3.63 -7.37
C SER A 152 19.24 -3.15 -8.68
N LYS A 153 18.24 -2.26 -8.63
CA LYS A 153 17.51 -1.75 -9.79
C LYS A 153 17.74 -0.26 -9.99
N ALA A 154 17.75 0.17 -11.25
CA ALA A 154 17.90 1.57 -11.61
C ALA A 154 16.87 2.01 -12.65
N ILE A 155 16.51 3.28 -12.59
CA ILE A 155 15.77 4.02 -13.62
C ILE A 155 16.79 4.85 -14.40
N LEU A 156 16.84 4.66 -15.71
CA LEU A 156 17.67 5.44 -16.62
C LEU A 156 16.78 6.43 -17.39
N VAL A 157 17.15 7.71 -17.42
CA VAL A 157 16.45 8.76 -18.18
C VAL A 157 17.38 9.49 -19.15
N GLU A 158 16.79 10.14 -20.15
CA GLU A 158 17.52 10.85 -21.21
C GLU A 158 18.04 12.23 -20.77
N SER A 159 17.32 12.91 -19.87
CA SER A 159 17.63 14.28 -19.47
C SER A 159 17.51 14.49 -17.96
N ASN A 160 18.16 15.54 -17.45
CA ASN A 160 18.01 15.93 -16.04
C ASN A 160 16.59 16.43 -15.73
N GLU A 161 15.89 17.02 -16.71
CA GLU A 161 14.50 17.43 -16.54
C GLU A 161 13.58 16.23 -16.31
N ASP A 162 13.85 15.11 -17.01
CA ASP A 162 13.14 13.84 -16.78
C ASP A 162 13.47 13.26 -15.40
N ALA A 163 14.73 13.35 -14.97
CA ALA A 163 15.15 12.88 -13.65
C ALA A 163 14.41 13.67 -12.54
N ASP A 164 14.41 15.00 -12.62
CA ASP A 164 13.74 15.88 -11.67
C ASP A 164 12.24 15.59 -11.61
N TYR A 165 11.59 15.40 -12.77
CA TYR A 165 10.18 15.03 -12.84
C TYR A 165 9.86 13.72 -12.09
N LEU A 166 10.69 12.68 -12.26
CA LEU A 166 10.48 11.40 -11.57
C LEU A 166 10.82 11.48 -10.07
N MET A 167 11.73 12.37 -9.67
CA MET A 167 11.99 12.67 -8.26
C MET A 167 10.81 13.39 -7.60
N ASP A 168 10.17 14.33 -8.31
CA ASP A 168 8.95 15.00 -7.83
C ASP A 168 7.78 14.01 -7.67
N LEU A 169 7.71 12.98 -8.52
CA LEU A 169 6.81 11.84 -8.34
C LEU A 169 7.20 10.88 -7.20
N GLY A 170 8.38 11.06 -6.60
CA GLY A 170 8.87 10.28 -5.47
C GLY A 170 9.40 8.89 -5.82
N LEU A 171 9.72 8.61 -7.09
CA LEU A 171 10.19 7.30 -7.54
C LEU A 171 11.61 6.97 -7.07
N ASN A 172 12.39 8.00 -6.74
CA ASN A 172 13.71 7.88 -6.11
C ASN A 172 13.69 7.15 -4.75
N ARG A 173 12.50 7.01 -4.14
CA ARG A 173 12.32 6.25 -2.90
C ARG A 173 12.26 4.73 -3.13
N TYR A 174 12.11 4.31 -4.39
CA TYR A 174 12.06 2.91 -4.78
C TYR A 174 13.35 2.50 -5.50
N TYR A 175 13.80 3.25 -6.51
CA TYR A 175 14.96 2.91 -7.33
C TYR A 175 15.92 4.09 -7.47
N THR A 176 17.19 3.80 -7.79
CA THR A 176 18.16 4.83 -8.17
C THR A 176 17.78 5.45 -9.51
N ILE A 177 17.77 6.78 -9.62
CA ILE A 177 17.52 7.49 -10.89
C ILE A 177 18.86 7.96 -11.45
N LEU A 178 19.15 7.57 -12.69
CA LEU A 178 20.37 7.86 -13.43
C LEU A 178 20.03 8.66 -14.68
N THR A 179 20.76 9.75 -14.94
CA THR A 179 20.70 10.47 -16.20
C THR A 179 21.75 9.92 -17.16
N ALA A 180 21.37 9.69 -18.41
CA ALA A 180 22.27 9.21 -19.45
C ALA A 180 23.48 10.13 -19.63
N SER A 181 24.65 9.52 -19.81
CA SER A 181 25.89 10.25 -20.12
C SER A 181 26.79 9.44 -21.05
N ASP A 182 27.55 10.13 -21.91
CA ASP A 182 28.46 9.52 -22.89
C ASP A 182 29.79 9.02 -22.28
N SER A 183 29.85 8.85 -20.95
CA SER A 183 31.07 8.45 -20.25
C SER A 183 31.26 6.93 -20.30
N PRO A 184 32.47 6.42 -20.60
CA PRO A 184 32.76 4.98 -20.49
C PRO A 184 32.47 4.40 -19.10
N PHE A 185 32.68 5.21 -18.05
CA PHE A 185 32.38 4.82 -16.67
C PHE A 185 30.88 4.59 -16.42
N PHE A 186 30.03 5.28 -17.17
CA PHE A 186 28.58 5.15 -17.04
C PHE A 186 28.08 3.79 -17.54
N GLN A 187 28.68 3.27 -18.62
CA GLN A 187 28.35 1.94 -19.12
C GLN A 187 28.80 0.83 -18.14
N GLU A 188 29.91 1.03 -17.43
CA GLU A 188 30.35 0.12 -16.37
C GLU A 188 29.40 0.16 -15.17
N GLU A 189 28.96 1.37 -14.76
CA GLU A 189 27.99 1.55 -13.68
C GLU A 189 26.64 0.87 -13.98
N LEU A 190 26.12 1.01 -15.20
CA LEU A 190 24.88 0.36 -15.62
C LEU A 190 24.93 -1.16 -15.50
N ARG A 191 26.08 -1.78 -15.81
CA ARG A 191 26.26 -3.23 -15.66
C ARG A 191 26.23 -3.72 -14.20
N GLY A 192 26.34 -2.82 -13.23
CA GLY A 192 26.25 -3.14 -11.81
C GLY A 192 24.82 -3.39 -11.32
N TYR A 193 23.80 -3.02 -12.11
CA TYR A 193 22.40 -3.21 -11.76
C TYR A 193 21.84 -4.51 -12.33
N GLU A 194 21.03 -5.20 -11.53
CA GLU A 194 20.32 -6.41 -11.94
C GLU A 194 19.23 -6.13 -12.97
N LEU A 195 18.59 -4.95 -12.90
CA LEU A 195 17.54 -4.51 -13.81
C LEU A 195 17.56 -3.00 -14.01
N ILE A 196 17.48 -2.58 -15.27
CA ILE A 196 17.44 -1.16 -15.65
C ILE A 196 16.12 -0.86 -16.37
N TYR A 197 15.39 0.11 -15.85
CA TYR A 197 14.21 0.68 -16.48
C TYR A 197 14.61 1.93 -17.26
N TYR A 198 14.78 1.81 -18.57
CA TYR A 198 15.01 2.97 -19.44
C TYR A 198 13.69 3.66 -19.75
N ILE A 199 13.50 4.81 -19.11
CA ILE A 199 12.34 5.68 -19.32
C ILE A 199 12.69 6.69 -20.40
N TYR A 200 12.13 6.50 -21.59
CA TYR A 200 12.43 7.31 -22.76
C TYR A 200 11.33 8.31 -23.07
N THR A 201 11.74 9.50 -23.50
CA THR A 201 10.85 10.51 -24.10
C THR A 201 10.91 10.38 -25.62
N GLU A 202 12.11 10.40 -26.18
CA GLU A 202 12.35 10.33 -27.62
C GLU A 202 12.95 8.98 -28.04
N GLY A 203 13.67 8.29 -27.15
CA GLY A 203 14.22 6.95 -27.40
C GLY A 203 15.50 6.97 -28.22
N PHE A 204 16.34 7.99 -28.06
CA PHE A 204 17.54 8.18 -28.90
C PHE A 204 18.81 7.51 -28.37
N LEU A 205 18.79 6.97 -27.15
CA LEU A 205 19.96 6.32 -26.56
C LEU A 205 20.17 4.94 -27.18
N ASP A 206 21.34 4.73 -27.79
CA ASP A 206 21.79 3.41 -28.21
C ASP A 206 22.44 2.69 -27.02
N LEU A 207 21.63 1.93 -26.29
CA LEU A 207 22.06 1.18 -25.10
C LEU A 207 22.52 -0.25 -25.44
N GLY A 208 22.52 -0.63 -26.72
CA GLY A 208 22.85 -1.98 -27.18
C GLY A 208 21.90 -3.07 -26.68
N ASP A 209 22.27 -4.34 -26.92
CA ASP A 209 21.49 -5.51 -26.50
C ASP A 209 21.79 -5.89 -25.03
N MET A 210 21.47 -5.00 -24.08
CA MET A 210 21.53 -5.33 -22.65
C MET A 210 20.33 -6.21 -22.26
N PRO A 211 20.55 -7.45 -21.76
CA PRO A 211 19.45 -8.38 -21.48
C PRO A 211 18.60 -7.97 -20.27
N ASN A 212 19.14 -7.13 -19.39
CA ASN A 212 18.52 -6.63 -18.17
C ASN A 212 17.92 -5.22 -18.34
N LEU A 213 17.63 -4.80 -19.57
CA LEU A 213 17.07 -3.49 -19.89
C LEU A 213 15.60 -3.61 -20.28
N ILE A 214 14.74 -2.80 -19.66
CA ILE A 214 13.33 -2.66 -20.00
C ILE A 214 13.09 -1.23 -20.47
N MET A 215 12.57 -1.08 -21.68
CA MET A 215 12.23 0.22 -22.24
C MET A 215 10.77 0.57 -21.93
N ILE A 216 10.53 1.73 -21.33
CA ILE A 216 9.21 2.22 -20.99
C ILE A 216 9.07 3.67 -21.42
N ASN A 217 7.95 4.02 -22.03
CA ASN A 217 7.70 5.40 -22.40
C ASN A 217 7.43 6.25 -21.14
N LYS A 218 7.90 7.49 -21.11
CA LYS A 218 7.70 8.41 -19.97
C LYS A 218 6.22 8.66 -19.62
N ASP A 219 5.32 8.60 -20.60
CA ASP A 219 3.88 8.80 -20.40
C ASP A 219 3.18 7.54 -19.84
N ALA A 220 3.92 6.45 -19.62
CA ALA A 220 3.38 5.26 -18.99
C ALA A 220 2.93 5.55 -17.55
N PRO A 221 1.88 4.88 -17.07
CA PRO A 221 1.43 5.07 -15.70
C PRO A 221 2.51 4.62 -14.71
N ILE A 222 2.58 5.29 -13.55
CA ILE A 222 3.62 5.10 -12.52
C ILE A 222 3.85 3.63 -12.16
N TYR A 223 2.79 2.83 -12.10
CA TYR A 223 2.90 1.40 -11.74
C TYR A 223 3.58 0.52 -12.80
N GLN A 224 3.73 1.00 -14.04
CA GLN A 224 4.56 0.33 -15.03
C GLN A 224 6.04 0.67 -14.84
N LEU A 225 6.33 1.88 -14.36
CA LEU A 225 7.69 2.33 -14.05
C LEU A 225 8.20 1.65 -12.77
N VAL A 226 7.37 1.63 -11.73
CA VAL A 226 7.65 1.02 -10.42
C VAL A 226 6.46 0.17 -9.99
N PRO A 227 6.44 -1.13 -10.33
CA PRO A 227 5.35 -2.04 -9.97
C PRO A 227 5.11 -2.15 -8.45
N GLU A 228 6.16 -1.99 -7.65
CA GLU A 228 6.15 -2.06 -6.19
C GLU A 228 5.18 -1.05 -5.57
N VAL A 229 4.93 0.09 -6.21
CA VAL A 229 3.92 1.08 -5.75
C VAL A 229 2.55 0.42 -5.57
N ILE A 230 2.15 -0.45 -6.49
CA ILE A 230 0.88 -1.19 -6.41
C ILE A 230 1.05 -2.48 -5.59
N LEU A 231 2.11 -3.24 -5.85
CA LEU A 231 2.28 -4.55 -5.24
C LEU A 231 2.42 -4.44 -3.72
N ASP A 232 3.18 -3.48 -3.22
CA ASP A 232 3.39 -3.31 -1.79
C ASP A 232 2.11 -2.82 -1.10
N TYR A 233 1.28 -2.01 -1.78
CA TYR A 233 -0.02 -1.61 -1.28
C TYR A 233 -0.94 -2.83 -1.06
N PHE A 234 -1.02 -3.73 -2.04
CA PHE A 234 -1.84 -4.94 -1.91
C PHE A 234 -1.27 -5.94 -0.90
N LYS A 235 0.05 -6.04 -0.78
CA LYS A 235 0.71 -6.88 0.23
C LYS A 235 0.47 -6.39 1.65
N GLU A 236 0.66 -5.10 1.90
CA GLU A 236 0.44 -4.49 3.23
C GLU A 236 -1.02 -4.63 3.69
N ASN A 237 -1.96 -4.57 2.74
CA ASN A 237 -3.40 -4.62 3.01
C ASN A 237 -4.04 -5.99 2.73
N ARG A 238 -3.25 -7.04 2.53
CA ARG A 238 -3.76 -8.38 2.15
C ARG A 238 -4.83 -8.88 3.11
N ASP A 239 -4.53 -8.89 4.41
CA ASP A 239 -5.44 -9.33 5.46
C ASP A 239 -6.77 -8.53 5.47
N LEU A 240 -6.69 -7.24 5.18
CA LEU A 240 -7.86 -6.37 5.11
C LEU A 240 -8.76 -6.78 3.93
N PHE A 241 -8.18 -6.93 2.74
CA PHE A 241 -8.93 -7.31 1.54
C PHE A 241 -9.54 -8.70 1.65
N GLU A 242 -8.82 -9.67 2.22
CA GLU A 242 -9.37 -11.01 2.46
C GLU A 242 -10.58 -10.97 3.42
N ARG A 243 -10.54 -10.13 4.47
CA ARG A 243 -11.68 -9.96 5.38
C ARG A 243 -12.86 -9.32 4.68
N VAL A 244 -12.64 -8.25 3.91
CA VAL A 244 -13.70 -7.57 3.16
C VAL A 244 -14.32 -8.52 2.14
N SER A 245 -13.50 -9.36 1.48
CA SER A 245 -13.99 -10.36 0.55
C SER A 245 -14.93 -11.38 1.22
N LYS A 246 -14.54 -11.89 2.40
CA LYS A 246 -15.39 -12.79 3.20
C LYS A 246 -16.70 -12.12 3.64
N ILE A 247 -16.65 -10.86 4.06
CA ILE A 247 -17.85 -10.09 4.41
C ILE A 247 -18.78 -9.99 3.21
N LYS A 248 -18.26 -9.61 2.03
CA LYS A 248 -19.07 -9.53 0.80
C LYS A 248 -19.67 -10.86 0.41
N ALA A 249 -18.92 -11.96 0.54
CA ALA A 249 -19.44 -13.30 0.30
C ALA A 249 -20.61 -13.66 1.24
N ILE A 250 -20.52 -13.31 2.53
CA ILE A 250 -21.62 -13.49 3.50
C ILE A 250 -22.84 -12.65 3.12
N LEU A 251 -22.61 -11.44 2.59
CA LEU A 251 -23.68 -10.55 2.14
C LEU A 251 -24.26 -10.93 0.76
N GLY A 252 -23.67 -11.90 0.06
CA GLY A 252 -24.06 -12.28 -1.29
C GLY A 252 -23.72 -11.24 -2.36
N GLU A 253 -22.72 -10.39 -2.10
CA GLU A 253 -22.26 -9.36 -3.03
C GLU A 253 -21.09 -9.84 -3.89
N GLU A 254 -21.09 -9.47 -5.17
CA GLU A 254 -19.97 -9.73 -6.06
C GLU A 254 -18.73 -8.90 -5.68
N THR A 255 -17.55 -9.51 -5.78
CA THR A 255 -16.29 -8.85 -5.48
C THR A 255 -15.11 -9.43 -6.24
N VAL A 256 -14.23 -8.54 -6.71
CA VAL A 256 -12.93 -8.86 -7.30
C VAL A 256 -11.84 -9.11 -6.25
N LEU A 257 -12.14 -8.88 -4.97
CA LEU A 257 -11.14 -9.01 -3.89
C LEU A 257 -10.72 -10.47 -3.66
N ASN A 258 -11.51 -11.44 -4.13
CA ASN A 258 -11.17 -12.86 -4.08
C ASN A 258 -9.93 -13.20 -4.92
N ASP A 259 -9.66 -12.42 -5.97
CA ASP A 259 -8.58 -12.71 -6.92
C ASP A 259 -7.23 -12.18 -6.42
N ILE A 260 -7.21 -11.23 -5.49
CA ILE A 260 -5.98 -10.58 -5.00
C ILE A 260 -5.04 -11.59 -4.35
N GLY A 261 -5.55 -12.42 -3.43
CA GLY A 261 -4.73 -13.42 -2.72
C GLY A 261 -4.02 -14.38 -3.68
N PRO A 262 -4.76 -15.07 -4.57
CA PRO A 262 -4.18 -15.94 -5.58
C PRO A 262 -3.15 -15.26 -6.49
N ILE A 263 -3.42 -14.03 -6.95
CA ILE A 263 -2.49 -13.28 -7.81
C ILE A 263 -1.19 -12.96 -7.06
N LEU A 264 -1.28 -12.52 -5.80
CA LEU A 264 -0.10 -12.24 -4.97
C LEU A 264 0.72 -13.51 -4.70
N ASP A 265 0.06 -14.63 -4.42
CA ASP A 265 0.74 -15.91 -4.19
C ASP A 265 1.46 -16.42 -5.45
N GLU A 266 0.83 -16.24 -6.63
CA GLU A 266 1.47 -16.57 -7.91
C GLU A 266 2.74 -15.73 -8.11
N LEU A 267 2.67 -14.42 -7.85
CA LEU A 267 3.81 -13.50 -7.96
C LEU A 267 4.95 -13.86 -6.99
N GLU A 268 4.63 -14.24 -5.76
CA GLU A 268 5.64 -14.65 -4.76
C GLU A 268 6.31 -15.99 -5.14
N SER A 269 5.58 -16.88 -5.81
CA SER A 269 6.14 -18.15 -6.30
C SER A 269 7.21 -17.97 -7.39
N TYR A 270 7.17 -16.88 -8.15
CA TYR A 270 8.22 -16.56 -9.13
C TYR A 270 9.50 -16.09 -8.47
N LYS A 271 9.43 -15.35 -7.34
CA LYS A 271 10.61 -14.91 -6.59
C LYS A 271 11.38 -16.07 -5.96
N THR A 272 10.69 -17.09 -5.45
CA THR A 272 11.32 -18.26 -4.81
C THR A 272 11.97 -19.23 -5.81
N LYS A 273 11.81 -19.00 -7.12
CA LYS A 273 12.49 -19.78 -8.17
C LYS A 273 13.84 -19.20 -8.58
N GLU A 274 14.27 -18.07 -8.02
CA GLU A 274 15.68 -17.68 -8.09
C GLU A 274 16.50 -18.75 -7.38
N VAL A 275 17.17 -19.56 -8.20
CA VAL A 275 18.04 -20.62 -7.73
C VAL A 275 19.24 -19.96 -7.05
N ASP A 276 19.49 -20.29 -5.78
CA ASP A 276 20.71 -19.88 -5.08
C ASP A 276 21.91 -20.57 -5.72
N LEU A 277 22.46 -19.93 -6.76
CA LEU A 277 23.61 -20.42 -7.52
C LEU A 277 24.84 -20.55 -6.61
N ASP A 278 24.97 -19.71 -5.59
CA ASP A 278 26.08 -19.77 -4.64
C ASP A 278 25.98 -21.01 -3.75
N GLU A 279 24.77 -21.37 -3.30
CA GLU A 279 24.56 -22.61 -2.56
C GLU A 279 24.88 -23.84 -3.42
N ILE A 280 24.42 -23.86 -4.68
CA ILE A 280 24.71 -24.96 -5.62
C ILE A 280 26.21 -25.07 -5.89
N VAL A 281 26.88 -23.96 -6.22
CA VAL A 281 28.32 -23.94 -6.49
C VAL A 281 29.12 -24.36 -5.26
N ASN A 282 28.74 -23.92 -4.07
CA ASN A 282 29.41 -24.32 -2.83
C ASN A 282 29.18 -25.79 -2.50
N ASN A 283 27.99 -26.33 -2.77
CA ASN A 283 27.70 -27.75 -2.56
C ASN A 283 28.48 -28.63 -3.55
N GLU A 284 28.56 -28.24 -4.82
CA GLU A 284 29.40 -28.93 -5.81
C GLU A 284 30.89 -28.85 -5.47
N LYS A 285 31.36 -27.68 -5.03
CA LYS A 285 32.75 -27.52 -4.57
C LYS A 285 33.07 -28.44 -3.39
N ARG A 286 32.17 -28.54 -2.41
CA ARG A 286 32.30 -29.46 -1.27
C ARG A 286 32.26 -30.93 -1.68
N TYR A 287 31.45 -31.27 -2.67
CA TYR A 287 31.39 -32.63 -3.22
C TYR A 287 32.72 -33.00 -3.88
N ILE A 288 33.23 -32.13 -4.77
CA ILE A 288 34.52 -32.31 -5.45
C ILE A 288 35.67 -32.39 -4.44
N ASP A 289 35.71 -31.50 -3.44
CA ASP A 289 36.74 -31.51 -2.39
C ASP A 289 36.70 -32.81 -1.55
N ARG A 290 35.50 -33.34 -1.29
CA ARG A 290 35.34 -34.62 -0.57
C ARG A 290 35.80 -35.79 -1.42
N GLU A 291 35.40 -35.84 -2.69
CA GLU A 291 35.79 -36.91 -3.62
C GLU A 291 37.32 -36.91 -3.84
N LEU A 292 37.93 -35.74 -4.03
CA LEU A 292 39.39 -35.59 -4.08
C LEU A 292 40.06 -36.12 -2.81
N LYS A 293 39.53 -35.76 -1.64
CA LYS A 293 40.09 -36.20 -0.35
C LYS A 293 39.99 -37.71 -0.16
N GLU A 294 38.88 -38.33 -0.55
CA GLU A 294 38.72 -39.79 -0.50
C GLU A 294 39.67 -40.51 -1.46
N ARG A 295 39.85 -39.99 -2.68
CA ARG A 295 40.80 -40.57 -3.64
C ARG A 295 42.24 -40.43 -3.17
N ILE A 296 42.62 -39.29 -2.58
CA ILE A 296 43.97 -39.06 -2.02
C ILE A 296 44.23 -39.96 -0.79
N GLN A 297 43.24 -40.15 0.09
CA GLN A 297 43.39 -41.01 1.27
C GLN A 297 43.57 -42.50 0.94
N ASN A 298 43.11 -42.93 -0.24
CA ASN A 298 43.26 -44.30 -0.71
C ASN A 298 44.57 -44.55 -1.48
N ILE A 299 45.43 -43.54 -1.64
CA ILE A 299 46.78 -43.73 -2.18
C ILE A 299 47.74 -44.06 -1.04
N ASP A 300 48.27 -45.28 -1.06
CA ASP A 300 49.43 -45.66 -0.26
C ASP A 300 50.69 -45.26 -1.05
N LEU A 301 51.40 -44.25 -0.55
CA LEU A 301 52.64 -43.74 -1.15
C LEU A 301 53.84 -44.53 -0.61
N GLU A 302 54.67 -45.05 -1.50
CA GLU A 302 55.92 -45.73 -1.13
C GLU A 302 56.99 -44.72 -0.69
N GLY A 303 58.01 -45.16 0.06
CA GLY A 303 58.96 -44.27 0.74
C GLY A 303 59.83 -43.41 -0.18
N ASP A 304 59.98 -43.81 -1.45
CA ASP A 304 60.59 -43.07 -2.55
C ASP A 304 59.64 -42.02 -3.15
N GLU A 305 58.35 -42.33 -3.29
CA GLU A 305 57.31 -41.38 -3.75
C GLU A 305 57.10 -40.21 -2.78
N VAL A 306 57.33 -40.43 -1.47
CA VAL A 306 57.32 -39.36 -0.45
C VAL A 306 58.50 -38.39 -0.61
N LEU A 307 59.65 -38.88 -1.10
CA LEU A 307 60.83 -38.05 -1.36
C LEU A 307 60.63 -37.17 -2.60
N ASP A 308 59.88 -37.65 -3.59
CA ASP A 308 59.53 -36.86 -4.78
C ASP A 308 58.60 -35.68 -4.44
N LEU A 309 57.63 -35.89 -3.54
CA LEU A 309 56.76 -34.82 -3.02
C LEU A 309 57.57 -33.71 -2.31
N LEU A 310 58.59 -34.09 -1.54
CA LEU A 310 59.46 -33.14 -0.84
C LEU A 310 60.35 -32.33 -1.80
N ASN A 311 60.58 -32.83 -3.01
CA ASN A 311 61.32 -32.15 -4.07
C ASN A 311 60.43 -31.35 -5.04
N ASN A 312 59.15 -31.11 -4.68
CA ASN A 312 58.12 -30.44 -5.50
C ASN A 312 57.79 -31.16 -6.82
N ALA A 313 58.04 -32.46 -6.92
CA ALA A 313 57.54 -33.28 -8.02
C ALA A 313 56.27 -34.02 -7.58
N LEU A 314 55.20 -33.98 -8.38
CA LEU A 314 54.00 -34.76 -8.14
C LEU A 314 54.31 -36.24 -8.47
N PRO A 315 54.11 -37.18 -7.54
CA PRO A 315 54.27 -38.60 -7.83
C PRO A 315 53.27 -39.04 -8.91
N PRO A 316 53.63 -40.01 -9.77
CA PRO A 316 52.78 -40.46 -10.87
C PRO A 316 51.40 -40.97 -10.42
N LYS A 317 51.28 -41.54 -9.20
CA LYS A 317 49.98 -41.96 -8.63
C LYS A 317 49.06 -40.78 -8.26
N LEU A 318 49.63 -39.61 -7.98
CA LEU A 318 48.86 -38.38 -7.72
C LEU A 318 48.52 -37.62 -9.01
N GLU A 319 49.33 -37.75 -10.06
CA GLU A 319 49.01 -37.22 -11.40
C GLU A 319 47.78 -37.87 -12.03
N GLU A 320 47.43 -39.12 -11.69
CA GLU A 320 46.21 -39.78 -12.19
C GLU A 320 44.90 -39.27 -11.56
N ILE A 321 44.97 -38.48 -10.48
CA ILE A 321 43.80 -37.92 -9.78
C ILE A 321 43.39 -36.53 -10.30
N PHE A 322 44.35 -35.74 -10.78
CA PHE A 322 44.15 -34.36 -11.27
C PHE A 322 43.97 -34.32 -12.79
#